data_AF-A0A4U1AE10-F1
#
_entry.id   AF-A0A4U1AE10-F1
#
_cell.length_a   1.000
_cell.length_b   1.000
_cell.length_c   1.000
_cell.angle_alpha   90.00
_cell.angle_beta   90.00
_cell.angle_gamma   90.00
#
_symmetry.space_group_name_H-M   'P 1'
#
loop_
_entity.id
_entity.type
_entity.pdbx_description
1 polymer ?
#
loop_
_entity_poly.entity_id
_entity_poly.type
_entity_poly.pdbx_seq_one_letter_code
_entity_poly.pdbx_strand_id
1 'polypeptide(L)'
;MRLFNRKSPHKGLTRTEALAGIPERAPSVSWKVLESGDILIEYPLQLQPFFLQLANRFHKGITQRPTKKLQLDGMGSTVWQMFDGARDVRRIIADVAEQSGLSLLEAEISVTAFLRQLGRRGLILIR
;
A
#
# COMPACT_ATOMS: atom_id res chain seq x y z
N MET A 1 -38.58 25.91 -10.84
CA MET A 1 -37.46 25.29 -11.58
C MET A 1 -36.14 25.65 -10.91
N ARG A 2 -35.50 24.72 -10.18
CA ARG A 2 -34.06 24.81 -9.81
C ARG A 2 -33.54 23.37 -9.81
N LEU A 3 -32.63 23.09 -10.74
CA LEU A 3 -32.08 21.78 -11.05
C LEU A 3 -31.11 21.36 -9.94
N PHE A 4 -31.38 20.21 -9.32
CA PHE A 4 -30.47 19.54 -8.42
C PHE A 4 -29.25 19.06 -9.21
N ASN A 5 -28.11 19.72 -9.00
CA ASN A 5 -26.83 19.28 -9.52
C ASN A 5 -26.36 18.06 -8.69
N ARG A 6 -26.82 16.86 -9.06
CA ARG A 6 -26.30 15.60 -8.52
C ARG A 6 -24.85 15.47 -8.96
N LYS A 7 -23.91 15.71 -8.04
CA LYS A 7 -22.52 15.26 -8.19
C LYS A 7 -22.57 13.77 -8.56
N SER A 8 -21.99 13.41 -9.70
CA SER A 8 -21.91 12.02 -10.15
C SER A 8 -21.39 11.16 -8.99
N PRO A 9 -22.02 10.03 -8.64
CA PRO A 9 -21.44 9.13 -7.66
C PRO A 9 -20.07 8.73 -8.19
N HIS A 10 -19.02 8.89 -7.39
CA HIS A 10 -17.76 8.19 -7.66
C HIS A 10 -18.13 6.72 -7.81
N LYS A 11 -18.08 6.20 -9.03
CA LYS A 11 -18.30 4.79 -9.31
C LYS A 11 -17.16 4.07 -8.60
N GLY A 12 -17.41 3.58 -7.38
CA GLY A 12 -16.45 2.78 -6.64
C GLY A 12 -16.04 1.60 -7.51
N LEU A 13 -14.77 1.24 -7.48
CA LEU A 13 -14.28 0.05 -8.19
C LEU A 13 -15.17 -1.14 -7.81
N THR A 14 -15.74 -1.80 -8.80
CA THR A 14 -16.44 -3.05 -8.58
C THR A 14 -15.43 -4.10 -8.10
N ARG A 15 -15.90 -5.13 -7.37
CA ARG A 15 -15.01 -6.20 -6.88
C ARG A 15 -14.17 -6.80 -8.02
N THR A 16 -14.78 -7.07 -9.16
CA THR A 16 -14.10 -7.60 -10.34
C THR A 16 -13.03 -6.65 -10.88
N GLU A 17 -13.31 -5.34 -10.95
CA GLU A 17 -12.32 -4.34 -11.36
C GLU A 17 -11.16 -4.24 -10.38
N ALA A 18 -11.43 -4.28 -9.06
CA ALA A 18 -10.38 -4.24 -8.05
C ALA A 18 -9.47 -5.48 -8.09
N LEU A 19 -10.04 -6.64 -8.39
CA LEU A 19 -9.33 -7.90 -8.52
C LEU A 19 -8.53 -8.00 -9.83
N ALA A 20 -8.98 -7.32 -10.89
CA ALA A 20 -8.25 -7.24 -12.17
C ALA A 20 -7.12 -6.20 -12.15
N GLY A 21 -7.07 -5.33 -11.14
CA GLY A 21 -6.03 -4.33 -10.98
C GLY A 21 -4.65 -4.96 -10.80
N ILE A 22 -3.62 -4.26 -11.23
CA ILE A 22 -2.23 -4.71 -11.11
C ILE A 22 -1.54 -3.85 -10.05
N PRO A 23 -1.13 -4.43 -8.90
CA PRO A 23 -0.45 -3.68 -7.85
C PRO A 23 1.01 -3.42 -8.23
N GLU A 24 1.41 -2.18 -8.08
CA GLU A 24 2.78 -1.70 -8.29
C GLU A 24 3.29 -0.99 -7.04
N ARG A 25 4.57 -1.14 -6.74
CA ARG A 25 5.22 -0.48 -5.61
C ARG A 25 5.38 1.00 -5.93
N ALA A 26 5.03 1.88 -4.99
CA ALA A 26 5.24 3.30 -5.19
C ALA A 26 6.76 3.62 -5.26
N PRO A 27 7.23 4.44 -6.22
CA PRO A 27 8.65 4.74 -6.40
C PRO A 27 9.26 5.52 -5.22
N SER A 28 8.42 6.15 -4.39
CA SER A 28 8.84 6.85 -3.17
C SER A 28 9.11 5.92 -1.99
N VAL A 29 8.97 4.61 -2.15
CA VAL A 29 9.09 3.61 -1.09
C VAL A 29 10.40 2.85 -1.21
N SER A 30 11.21 2.89 -0.15
CA SER A 30 12.37 2.03 0.00
C SER A 30 11.96 0.76 0.76
N TRP A 31 12.53 -0.39 0.42
CA TRP A 31 12.28 -1.63 1.16
C TRP A 31 13.56 -2.46 1.25
N LYS A 32 13.66 -3.25 2.32
CA LYS A 32 14.78 -4.17 2.55
C LYS A 32 14.29 -5.46 3.18
N VAL A 33 15.02 -6.54 2.94
CA VAL A 33 14.80 -7.82 3.62
C VAL A 33 15.59 -7.80 4.93
N LEU A 34 14.94 -8.12 6.03
CA LEU A 34 15.55 -8.24 7.35
C LEU A 34 16.19 -9.63 7.52
N GLU A 35 17.05 -9.76 8.53
CA GLU A 35 17.67 -11.04 8.91
C GLU A 35 16.62 -12.10 9.31
N SER A 36 15.43 -11.68 9.75
CA SER A 36 14.30 -12.57 10.03
C SER A 36 13.64 -13.15 8.77
N GLY A 37 13.96 -12.64 7.58
CA GLY A 37 13.26 -12.95 6.32
C GLY A 37 12.06 -12.03 6.03
N ASP A 38 11.68 -11.17 6.97
CA ASP A 38 10.59 -10.20 6.79
C ASP A 38 11.02 -8.98 5.97
N ILE A 39 10.06 -8.30 5.36
CA ILE A 39 10.31 -7.08 4.59
C ILE A 39 10.06 -5.85 5.44
N LEU A 40 11.07 -4.98 5.56
CA LEU A 40 10.93 -3.66 6.13
C LEU A 40 10.74 -2.63 5.02
N ILE A 41 9.58 -1.98 5.04
CA ILE A 41 9.25 -0.85 4.18
C ILE A 41 9.60 0.45 4.89
N GLU A 42 10.36 1.32 4.24
CA GLU A 42 10.68 2.67 4.70
C GLU A 42 10.14 3.72 3.72
N TYR A 43 9.31 4.64 4.23
CA TYR A 43 8.66 5.67 3.41
C TYR A 43 8.71 7.05 4.09
N PRO A 44 8.86 8.14 3.33
CA PRO A 44 8.91 9.48 3.88
C PRO A 44 7.53 9.93 4.39
N LEU A 45 7.49 10.54 5.58
CA LEU A 45 6.29 11.20 6.06
C LEU A 45 6.08 12.51 5.32
N GLN A 46 4.90 12.68 4.73
CA GLN A 46 4.44 13.98 4.27
C GLN A 46 4.01 14.80 5.49
N LEU A 47 4.95 15.49 6.13
CA LEU A 47 4.63 16.49 7.15
C LEU A 47 4.01 17.72 6.51
N GLN A 48 3.02 18.31 7.19
CA GLN A 48 2.49 19.60 6.76
C GLN A 48 3.55 20.71 6.91
N PRO A 49 3.60 21.68 5.98
CA PRO A 49 4.64 22.71 5.95
C PRO A 49 4.78 23.52 7.26
N PHE A 50 3.67 23.71 7.99
CA PHE A 50 3.68 24.49 9.24
C PHE A 50 4.47 23.80 10.36
N PHE A 51 4.44 22.46 10.45
CA PHE A 51 5.22 21.72 11.46
C PHE A 51 6.72 21.80 11.19
N LEU A 52 7.11 21.77 9.92
CA LEU A 52 8.51 21.96 9.52
C LEU A 52 8.99 23.38 9.86
N GLN A 53 8.17 24.41 9.61
CA GLN A 53 8.49 25.79 9.97
C GLN A 53 8.62 25.99 11.49
N LEU A 54 7.75 25.37 12.30
CA LEU A 54 7.84 25.41 13.75
C LEU A 54 9.10 24.71 14.27
N ALA A 55 9.40 23.52 13.76
CA ALA A 55 10.58 22.75 14.15
C ALA A 55 11.89 23.47 13.83
N ASN A 56 11.98 24.14 12.67
CA ASN A 56 13.16 24.89 12.25
C ASN A 56 13.44 26.12 13.13
N ARG A 57 12.40 26.66 13.79
CA ARG A 57 12.54 27.81 14.72
C ARG A 57 13.06 27.39 16.10
N PHE A 58 12.84 26.15 16.50
CA PHE A 58 13.27 25.62 17.81
C PHE A 58 14.55 24.79 17.75
N HIS A 59 14.85 24.12 16.64
CA HIS A 59 16.08 23.36 16.47
C HIS A 59 16.74 23.68 15.14
N LYS A 60 17.89 24.37 15.20
CA LYS A 60 18.86 24.47 14.10
C LYS A 60 19.32 23.04 13.74
N GLY A 61 18.75 22.42 12.71
CA GLY A 61 19.37 21.23 12.10
C GLY A 61 18.48 20.02 11.79
N ILE A 62 17.15 20.08 11.95
CA ILE A 62 16.29 18.97 11.46
C ILE A 62 16.06 19.16 9.96
N THR A 63 17.08 18.84 9.16
CA THR A 63 17.02 18.86 7.68
C THR A 63 16.49 17.54 7.10
N GLN A 64 16.40 16.49 7.92
CA GLN A 64 15.97 15.16 7.49
C GLN A 64 14.45 15.03 7.59
N ARG A 65 13.81 14.72 6.46
CA ARG A 65 12.38 14.37 6.43
C ARG A 65 12.21 13.09 7.27
N PRO A 66 11.34 13.08 8.29
CA PRO A 66 11.17 11.90 9.10
C PRO A 66 10.61 10.76 8.24
N THR A 67 11.22 9.59 8.34
CA THR A 67 10.77 8.37 7.67
C THR A 67 9.96 7.51 8.63
N LYS A 68 8.96 6.79 8.12
CA LYS A 68 8.30 5.72 8.85
C LYS A 68 8.78 4.37 8.33
N LYS A 69 8.95 3.45 9.28
CA LYS A 69 9.26 2.05 9.01
C LYS A 69 8.01 1.22 9.27
N LEU A 70 7.74 0.28 8.37
CA LEU A 70 6.67 -0.70 8.47
C LEU A 70 7.29 -2.06 8.21
N GLN A 71 7.32 -2.92 9.22
CA GLN A 71 7.68 -4.31 9.03
C GLN A 71 6.45 -5.07 8.56
N LEU A 72 6.63 -5.82 7.49
CA LEU A 72 5.64 -6.76 6.99
C LEU A 72 5.84 -8.09 7.71
N ASP A 73 4.74 -8.70 8.09
CA ASP A 73 4.64 -10.09 8.50
C ASP A 73 4.99 -11.03 7.32
N GLY A 74 5.31 -12.30 7.61
CA GLY A 74 5.80 -13.25 6.60
C GLY A 74 4.88 -13.37 5.38
N MET A 75 3.56 -13.44 5.59
CA MET A 75 2.58 -13.47 4.49
C MET A 75 2.61 -12.16 3.69
N GLY A 76 2.59 -11.01 4.35
CA GLY A 76 2.68 -9.70 3.70
C GLY A 76 3.98 -9.52 2.91
N SER A 77 5.08 -10.06 3.42
CA SER A 77 6.40 -10.03 2.78
C SER A 77 6.39 -10.83 1.47
N THR A 78 5.82 -12.04 1.48
CA THR A 78 5.65 -12.87 0.28
C THR A 78 4.79 -12.18 -0.77
N VAL A 79 3.65 -11.62 -0.38
CA VAL A 79 2.78 -10.85 -1.29
C VAL A 79 3.51 -9.64 -1.87
N TRP A 80 4.25 -8.91 -1.02
CA TRP A 80 5.00 -7.74 -1.46
C TRP A 80 6.07 -8.08 -2.50
N GLN A 81 6.72 -9.23 -2.38
CA GLN A 81 7.69 -9.71 -3.37
C GLN A 81 7.04 -9.99 -4.73
N MET A 82 5.77 -10.40 -4.75
CA MET A 82 5.02 -10.65 -5.99
C MET A 82 4.59 -9.36 -6.72
N PHE A 83 4.74 -8.18 -6.12
CA PHE A 83 4.45 -6.90 -6.79
C PHE A 83 5.55 -6.55 -7.80
N ASP A 84 5.45 -7.17 -8.97
CA ASP A 84 6.31 -6.97 -10.13
C ASP A 84 5.73 -5.98 -11.15
N GLY A 85 4.52 -5.45 -10.91
CA GLY A 85 3.81 -4.57 -11.85
C GLY A 85 3.27 -5.29 -13.10
N ALA A 86 3.28 -6.63 -13.12
CA ALA A 86 2.80 -7.45 -14.23
C ALA A 86 1.61 -8.34 -13.82
N ARG A 87 1.61 -8.85 -12.58
CA ARG A 87 0.55 -9.74 -12.08
C ARG A 87 -0.68 -8.98 -11.63
N ASP A 88 -1.87 -9.49 -11.95
CA ASP A 88 -3.12 -8.98 -11.38
C ASP A 88 -3.35 -9.49 -9.95
N VAL A 89 -4.22 -8.80 -9.20
CA VAL A 89 -4.53 -9.19 -7.82
C VAL A 89 -5.11 -10.61 -7.73
N ARG A 90 -5.90 -11.05 -8.71
CA ARG A 90 -6.44 -12.43 -8.74
C ARG A 90 -5.35 -13.49 -8.77
N ARG A 91 -4.32 -13.28 -9.59
CA ARG A 91 -3.22 -14.22 -9.73
C ARG A 91 -2.38 -14.26 -8.46
N ILE A 92 -2.16 -13.10 -7.84
CA ILE A 92 -1.51 -13.01 -6.53
C ILE A 92 -2.32 -13.78 -5.47
N ILE A 93 -3.65 -13.63 -5.45
CA ILE A 93 -4.51 -14.38 -4.51
C ILE A 93 -4.39 -15.89 -4.74
N ALA A 94 -4.41 -16.34 -5.99
CA ALA A 94 -4.26 -17.76 -6.32
C ALA A 94 -2.89 -18.30 -5.88
N ASP A 95 -1.81 -17.57 -6.19
CA ASP A 95 -0.44 -17.94 -5.81
C ASP A 95 -0.30 -18.01 -4.28
N VAL A 96 -0.92 -17.08 -3.54
CA VAL A 96 -0.89 -17.04 -2.06
C VAL A 96 -1.71 -18.18 -1.45
N ALA A 97 -2.88 -18.48 -2.02
CA ALA A 97 -3.72 -19.59 -1.58
C ALA A 97 -2.97 -20.92 -1.70
N GLU A 98 -2.27 -21.13 -2.84
CA GLU A 98 -1.47 -22.32 -3.08
C GLU A 98 -0.27 -22.42 -2.13
N GLN A 99 0.50 -21.34 -1.96
CA GLN A 99 1.70 -21.34 -1.11
C GLN A 99 1.39 -21.45 0.39
N SER A 100 0.28 -20.87 0.83
CA SER A 100 -0.10 -20.83 2.26
C SER A 100 -1.05 -21.95 2.66
N GLY A 101 -1.54 -22.74 1.70
CA GLY A 101 -2.56 -23.78 1.92
C GLY A 101 -3.94 -23.22 2.33
N LEU A 102 -4.21 -21.95 2.04
CA LEU A 102 -5.47 -21.28 2.39
C LEU A 102 -6.52 -21.50 1.29
N SER A 103 -7.80 -21.36 1.66
CA SER A 103 -8.85 -21.28 0.65
C SER A 103 -8.73 -19.99 -0.17
N LEU A 104 -9.22 -20.00 -1.42
CA LEU A 104 -9.23 -18.80 -2.29
C LEU A 104 -9.95 -17.61 -1.62
N LEU A 105 -11.01 -17.87 -0.86
CA LEU A 105 -11.77 -16.84 -0.16
C LEU A 105 -10.96 -16.21 0.97
N GLU A 106 -10.26 -17.00 1.78
CA GLU A 106 -9.40 -16.51 2.87
C GLU A 106 -8.20 -15.75 2.34
N ALA A 107 -7.58 -16.27 1.27
CA ALA A 107 -6.49 -15.59 0.58
C ALA A 107 -6.96 -14.25 0.00
N GLU A 108 -8.14 -14.21 -0.64
CA GLU A 108 -8.70 -12.96 -1.15
C GLU A 108 -8.93 -11.94 -0.02
N ILE A 109 -9.58 -12.34 1.07
CA ILE A 109 -9.85 -11.45 2.21
C ILE A 109 -8.53 -10.90 2.77
N SER A 110 -7.53 -11.77 2.96
CA SER A 110 -6.24 -11.40 3.52
C SER A 110 -5.45 -10.47 2.61
N VAL A 111 -5.30 -10.83 1.32
CA VAL A 111 -4.56 -10.04 0.33
C VAL A 111 -5.25 -8.70 0.09
N THR A 112 -6.57 -8.66 -0.05
CA THR A 112 -7.29 -7.39 -0.27
C THR A 112 -7.24 -6.49 0.96
N ALA A 113 -7.30 -7.05 2.18
CA ALA A 113 -7.10 -6.28 3.41
C ALA A 113 -5.68 -5.68 3.47
N PHE A 114 -4.66 -6.46 3.10
CA PHE A 114 -3.27 -6.02 3.04
C PHE A 114 -3.06 -4.90 2.01
N LEU A 115 -3.54 -5.09 0.78
CA LEU A 115 -3.52 -4.07 -0.28
C LEU A 115 -4.19 -2.77 0.18
N ARG A 116 -5.34 -2.86 0.86
CA ARG A 116 -6.02 -1.67 1.41
C ARG A 116 -5.19 -0.96 2.47
N GLN A 117 -4.47 -1.68 3.33
CA GLN A 117 -3.58 -1.08 4.33
C GLN A 117 -2.39 -0.35 3.68
N LEU A 118 -1.80 -0.95 2.66
CA LEU A 118 -0.71 -0.34 1.89
C LEU A 118 -1.19 0.88 1.08
N GLY A 119 -2.35 0.76 0.42
CA GLY A 119 -2.96 1.84 -0.37
C GLY A 119 -3.34 3.05 0.49
N ARG A 120 -3.87 2.84 1.70
CA ARG A 120 -4.13 3.92 2.67
C ARG A 120 -2.88 4.71 3.06
N ARG A 121 -1.71 4.09 2.98
CA ARG A 121 -0.42 4.71 3.31
C ARG A 121 0.31 5.22 2.06
N GLY A 122 -0.28 5.08 0.87
CA GLY A 122 0.34 5.48 -0.39
C GLY A 122 1.57 4.64 -0.76
N LEU A 123 1.66 3.41 -0.26
CA LEU A 123 2.83 2.54 -0.48
C LEU A 123 2.75 1.76 -1.79
N ILE A 124 1.53 1.61 -2.31
CA ILE A 124 1.25 0.91 -3.56
C ILE A 124 0.32 1.75 -4.43
N LEU A 125 0.40 1.49 -5.72
CA LEU A 125 -0.49 2.00 -6.75
C LEU A 125 -1.18 0.79 -7.39
N ILE A 126 -2.44 0.94 -7.76
CA ILE A 126 -3.16 -0.09 -8.53
C ILE A 126 -3.47 0.53 -9.88
N ARG A 127 -3.01 -0.13 -10.95
CA ARG A 127 -3.32 0.23 -12.33
C ARG A 127 -4.41 -0.65 -12.92
#